data_AF-A0A6J7IM82-F1
#
_entry.id   AF-A0A6J7IM82-F1
#
_cell.length_a   1.000
_cell.length_b   1.000
_cell.length_c   1.000
_cell.angle_alpha   90.00
_cell.angle_beta   90.00
_cell.angle_gamma   90.00
#
_symmetry.space_group_name_H-M   'P 1'
#
loop_
_entity.id
_entity.type
_entity.pdbx_description
1 polymer ?
#
loop_
_entity_poly.entity_id
_entity_poly.type
_entity_poly.pdbx_seq_one_letter_code
_entity_poly.pdbx_strand_id
1 'polypeptide(L)'
;MVVASFPADQWREYVQEPGREGIFLVLAAFLASFLFIRTSARMIRSDRFPWWPGSVVTGGVHLHHLVWGIVLMMSGGTLGFALGGQAPWFQVSAVIFGIGVGLTFDEFALWVYLRDVYWAREGRQSIDAVAITAAFMGLIFLGINPLKIATGDDVLATLVSAGYTIGALLVAGVSFGKGRFFHGFGTLVFPPVGLWALVRLGKPGSPWARWRYGDRDPERQRRAEERFGPHRRSAVLVDRLRAAVGGFPVEARPRDARADDAAALERRQHDASVEAALEVQARAMSEAQAQARGEHRGAGRR
;
A
#
# COMPACT_ATOMS: atom_id res chain seq x y z
N MET A 1 -45.27 10.60 16.72
CA MET A 1 -43.88 11.07 16.62
C MET A 1 -43.03 9.89 16.14
N VAL A 2 -42.95 9.64 14.82
CA VAL A 2 -42.36 8.41 14.22
C VAL A 2 -41.43 8.77 13.06
N VAL A 3 -40.50 9.71 13.24
CA VAL A 3 -39.62 10.15 12.12
C VAL A 3 -38.13 10.15 12.48
N ALA A 4 -37.71 9.52 13.57
CA ALA A 4 -36.28 9.42 13.92
C ALA A 4 -35.77 7.99 14.18
N SER A 5 -36.62 6.96 14.08
CA SER A 5 -36.21 5.58 14.38
C SER A 5 -35.64 4.83 13.18
N PHE A 6 -36.13 5.06 11.96
CA PHE A 6 -35.82 4.25 10.76
C PHE A 6 -34.33 4.13 10.38
N PRO A 7 -33.44 5.10 10.68
CA PRO A 7 -32.00 4.90 10.51
C PRO A 7 -31.34 4.18 11.69
N ALA A 8 -31.86 4.38 12.90
CA ALA A 8 -31.26 3.90 14.15
C ALA A 8 -31.70 2.48 14.51
N ASP A 9 -32.89 2.05 14.10
CA ASP A 9 -33.34 0.65 14.18
C ASP A 9 -32.62 -0.22 13.14
N GLN A 10 -32.54 0.23 11.88
CA GLN A 10 -31.76 -0.44 10.82
C GLN A 10 -30.27 -0.50 11.16
N TRP A 11 -29.70 0.57 11.73
CA TRP A 11 -28.32 0.55 12.21
C TRP A 11 -28.11 -0.49 13.31
N ARG A 12 -29.01 -0.56 14.30
CA ARG A 12 -28.89 -1.52 15.40
C ARG A 12 -29.02 -2.94 14.89
N GLU A 13 -30.01 -3.22 14.06
CA GLU A 13 -30.26 -4.55 13.51
C GLU A 13 -29.13 -5.03 12.59
N TYR A 14 -28.58 -4.14 11.76
CA TYR A 14 -27.57 -4.49 10.78
C TYR A 14 -26.14 -4.49 11.34
N VAL A 15 -25.77 -3.51 12.16
CA VAL A 15 -24.39 -3.32 12.64
C VAL A 15 -24.12 -4.11 13.92
N GLN A 16 -25.10 -4.30 14.81
CA GLN A 16 -24.89 -4.98 16.10
C GLN A 16 -24.88 -6.51 16.00
N GLU A 17 -25.00 -7.07 14.80
CA GLU A 17 -24.59 -8.46 14.58
C GLU A 17 -23.09 -8.57 14.91
N PRO A 18 -22.67 -9.43 15.88
CA PRO A 18 -21.31 -9.40 16.42
C PRO A 18 -20.18 -9.44 15.37
N GLY A 19 -20.39 -10.15 14.27
CA GLY A 19 -19.44 -10.20 13.15
C GLY A 19 -19.33 -8.88 12.37
N ARG A 20 -20.44 -8.17 12.16
CA ARG A 20 -20.48 -6.90 11.39
C ARG A 20 -19.99 -5.71 12.21
N GLU A 21 -20.27 -5.69 13.50
CA GLU A 21 -19.80 -4.64 14.42
C GLU A 21 -18.27 -4.56 14.39
N GLY A 22 -17.59 -5.71 14.51
CA GLY A 22 -16.14 -5.77 14.49
C GLY A 22 -15.54 -5.24 13.20
N ILE A 23 -16.09 -5.63 12.04
CA ILE A 23 -15.61 -5.15 10.73
C ILE A 23 -15.79 -3.63 10.60
N PHE A 24 -16.94 -3.10 11.05
CA PHE A 24 -17.18 -1.67 11.07
C PHE A 24 -16.15 -0.94 11.93
N LEU A 25 -15.89 -1.43 13.15
CA LEU A 25 -14.92 -0.83 14.06
C LEU A 25 -13.49 -0.87 13.50
N VAL A 26 -13.08 -2.00 12.89
CA VAL A 26 -11.79 -2.10 12.18
C VAL A 26 -11.70 -1.05 11.07
N LEU A 27 -12.73 -0.96 10.20
CA LEU A 27 -12.75 -0.02 9.08
C LEU A 27 -12.73 1.45 9.56
N ALA A 28 -13.52 1.78 10.57
CA ALA A 28 -13.60 3.14 11.12
C ALA A 28 -12.27 3.53 11.79
N ALA A 29 -11.71 2.66 12.63
CA ALA A 29 -10.44 2.89 13.30
C ALA A 29 -9.28 2.99 12.29
N PHE A 30 -9.28 2.16 11.26
CA PHE A 30 -8.33 2.21 10.14
C PHE A 30 -8.34 3.55 9.41
N LEU A 31 -9.51 4.01 8.97
CA LEU A 31 -9.63 5.28 8.25
C LEU A 31 -9.30 6.48 9.14
N ALA A 32 -9.74 6.45 10.40
CA ALA A 32 -9.46 7.49 11.37
C ALA A 32 -7.98 7.59 11.71
N SER A 33 -7.30 6.47 11.99
CA SER A 33 -5.88 6.46 12.32
C SER A 33 -5.01 6.83 11.11
N PHE A 34 -5.36 6.35 9.91
CA PHE A 34 -4.68 6.77 8.68
C PHE A 34 -4.79 8.29 8.48
N LEU A 35 -6.00 8.85 8.56
CA LEU A 35 -6.18 10.30 8.41
C LEU A 35 -5.44 11.08 9.50
N PHE A 36 -5.48 10.59 10.74
CA PHE A 36 -4.80 11.18 11.88
C PHE A 36 -3.28 11.22 11.66
N ILE A 37 -2.64 10.09 11.37
CA ILE A 37 -1.18 10.03 11.23
C ILE A 37 -0.71 10.81 10.00
N ARG A 38 -1.48 10.76 8.91
CA ARG A 38 -1.25 11.56 7.70
C ARG A 38 -1.25 13.05 8.00
N THR A 39 -2.24 13.49 8.78
CA THR A 39 -2.38 14.89 9.18
C THR A 39 -1.28 15.28 10.17
N SER A 40 -0.93 14.40 11.11
CA SER A 40 0.17 14.56 12.05
C SER A 40 1.50 14.77 11.33
N ALA A 41 1.86 13.90 10.38
CA ALA A 41 3.07 14.02 9.56
C ALA A 41 3.11 15.33 8.75
N ARG A 42 1.94 15.85 8.34
CA ARG A 42 1.84 17.16 7.69
C ARG A 42 2.07 18.32 8.66
N MET A 43 1.51 18.24 9.87
CA MET A 43 1.68 19.28 10.89
C MET A 43 3.14 19.36 11.36
N ILE A 44 3.81 18.21 11.56
CA ILE A 44 5.24 18.15 11.93
C ILE A 44 6.13 18.84 10.89
N ARG A 45 5.80 18.73 9.58
CA ARG A 45 6.56 19.37 8.50
C ARG A 45 6.16 20.83 8.23
N SER A 46 5.18 21.37 8.95
CA SER A 46 4.66 22.72 8.70
C SER A 46 5.07 23.66 9.81
N ASP A 47 5.73 24.77 9.45
CA ASP A 47 6.09 25.85 10.38
C ASP A 47 4.87 26.54 11.04
N ARG A 48 3.66 26.21 10.58
CA ARG A 48 2.39 26.74 11.09
C ARG A 48 1.96 26.10 12.42
N PHE A 49 2.46 24.90 12.76
CA PHE A 49 2.04 24.15 13.94
C PHE A 49 3.23 23.78 14.85
N PRO A 50 3.98 24.76 15.38
CA PRO A 50 5.19 24.51 16.17
C PRO A 50 4.93 23.82 17.51
N TRP A 51 3.68 23.78 17.97
CA TRP A 51 3.26 23.14 19.22
C TRP A 51 2.97 21.63 19.07
N TRP A 52 2.91 21.11 17.85
CA TRP A 52 2.58 19.70 17.62
C TRP A 52 3.77 18.80 18.02
N PRO A 53 3.55 17.70 18.76
CA PRO A 53 4.62 16.80 19.15
C PRO A 53 5.34 16.26 17.90
N GLY A 54 6.64 16.53 17.82
CA GLY A 54 7.51 16.09 16.72
C GLY A 54 7.66 14.57 16.65
N SER A 55 8.52 14.10 15.74
CA SER A 55 8.80 12.68 15.60
C SER A 55 9.38 12.06 16.88
N VAL A 56 8.94 10.84 17.21
CA VAL A 56 9.51 10.08 18.33
C VAL A 56 10.89 9.56 17.93
N VAL A 57 11.94 9.98 18.64
CA VAL A 57 13.31 9.52 18.47
C VAL A 57 13.77 8.88 19.77
N THR A 58 14.12 7.59 19.72
CA THR A 58 14.65 6.86 20.88
C THR A 58 16.04 6.35 20.56
N GLY A 59 17.06 6.79 21.30
CA GLY A 59 18.44 6.29 21.14
C GLY A 59 19.10 6.56 19.79
N GLY A 60 18.68 7.61 19.07
CA GLY A 60 19.19 7.94 17.73
C GLY A 60 18.52 7.16 16.58
N VAL A 61 17.54 6.30 16.87
CA VAL A 61 16.76 5.57 15.86
C VAL A 61 15.39 6.24 15.69
N HIS A 62 15.06 6.60 14.45
CA HIS A 62 13.73 7.06 14.07
C HIS A 62 12.82 5.86 13.88
N LEU A 63 11.97 5.57 14.88
CA LEU A 63 10.93 4.57 14.70
C LEU A 63 9.82 5.14 13.81
N HIS A 64 9.68 4.55 12.63
CA HIS A 64 8.56 4.81 11.76
C HIS A 64 7.27 4.33 12.42
N HIS A 65 6.20 5.09 12.28
CA HIS A 65 4.91 4.77 12.89
C HIS A 65 4.31 3.45 12.36
N LEU A 66 4.82 2.98 11.21
CA LEU A 66 4.67 1.64 10.67
C LEU A 66 4.94 0.53 11.72
N VAL A 67 6.01 0.66 12.51
CA VAL A 67 6.40 -0.37 13.50
C VAL A 67 5.34 -0.50 14.58
N TRP A 68 4.84 0.62 15.09
CA TRP A 68 3.73 0.64 16.04
C TRP A 68 2.47 0.04 15.41
N GLY A 69 2.22 0.33 14.12
CA GLY A 69 1.12 -0.27 13.38
C GLY A 69 1.15 -1.80 13.38
N ILE A 70 2.32 -2.40 13.09
CA ILE A 70 2.53 -3.85 13.10
C ILE A 70 2.28 -4.43 14.50
N VAL A 71 2.84 -3.82 15.55
CA VAL A 71 2.65 -4.26 16.93
C VAL A 71 1.18 -4.21 17.33
N LEU A 72 0.45 -3.16 16.97
CA LEU A 72 -0.98 -3.03 17.24
C LEU A 72 -1.80 -4.07 16.46
N MET A 73 -1.49 -4.34 15.20
CA MET A 73 -2.14 -5.43 14.44
C MET A 73 -1.93 -6.79 15.09
N MET A 74 -0.69 -7.11 15.49
CA MET A 74 -0.39 -8.37 16.18
C MET A 74 -1.13 -8.45 17.51
N SER A 75 -1.12 -7.38 18.30
CA SER A 75 -1.78 -7.31 19.61
C SER A 75 -3.29 -7.43 19.49
N GLY A 76 -3.92 -6.62 18.63
CA GLY A 76 -5.36 -6.60 18.40
C GLY A 76 -5.87 -7.93 17.85
N GLY A 77 -5.18 -8.52 16.88
CA GLY A 77 -5.54 -9.84 16.35
C GLY A 77 -5.41 -10.95 17.41
N THR A 78 -4.32 -10.94 18.17
CA THR A 78 -4.08 -11.92 19.25
C THR A 78 -5.13 -11.81 20.35
N LEU A 79 -5.44 -10.59 20.80
CA LEU A 79 -6.49 -10.35 21.80
C LEU A 79 -7.86 -10.77 21.28
N GLY A 80 -8.16 -10.49 20.01
CA GLY A 80 -9.41 -10.91 19.37
C GLY A 80 -9.60 -12.43 19.40
N PHE A 81 -8.54 -13.20 19.15
CA PHE A 81 -8.58 -14.67 19.23
C PHE A 81 -8.61 -15.18 20.68
N ALA A 82 -7.81 -14.58 21.57
CA ALA A 82 -7.68 -15.04 22.95
C ALA A 82 -8.94 -14.78 23.79
N LEU A 83 -9.65 -13.68 23.52
CA LEU A 83 -10.79 -13.22 24.32
C LEU A 83 -12.15 -13.65 23.73
N GLY A 84 -12.14 -14.44 22.65
CA GLY A 84 -13.29 -15.22 22.20
C GLY A 84 -14.56 -14.43 21.88
N GLY A 85 -14.42 -13.18 21.41
CA GLY A 85 -15.57 -12.35 21.03
C GLY A 85 -16.35 -11.72 22.18
N GLN A 86 -15.86 -11.80 23.43
CA GLN A 86 -16.54 -11.20 24.57
C GLN A 86 -16.50 -9.66 24.50
N ALA A 87 -17.65 -9.00 24.65
CA ALA A 87 -17.71 -7.55 24.82
C ALA A 87 -17.18 -7.16 26.22
N PRO A 88 -16.47 -6.01 26.38
CA PRO A 88 -16.10 -5.04 25.35
C PRO A 88 -14.78 -5.39 24.63
N TRP A 89 -14.14 -6.50 24.98
CA TRP A 89 -12.79 -6.85 24.53
C TRP A 89 -12.70 -7.13 23.04
N PHE A 90 -13.77 -7.67 22.45
CA PHE A 90 -13.89 -7.80 21.01
C PHE A 90 -13.83 -6.45 20.30
N GLN A 91 -14.61 -5.46 20.75
CA GLN A 91 -14.60 -4.10 20.20
C GLN A 91 -13.24 -3.43 20.37
N VAL A 92 -12.64 -3.56 21.55
CA VAL A 92 -11.30 -3.02 21.84
C VAL A 92 -10.26 -3.64 20.90
N SER A 93 -10.30 -4.96 20.72
CA SER A 93 -9.39 -5.69 19.83
C SER A 93 -9.56 -5.26 18.37
N ALA A 94 -10.79 -5.09 17.91
CA ALA A 94 -11.12 -4.59 16.58
C ALA A 94 -10.58 -3.17 16.34
N VAL A 95 -10.75 -2.27 17.31
CA VAL A 95 -10.23 -0.90 17.24
C VAL A 95 -8.71 -0.89 17.23
N ILE A 96 -8.05 -1.64 18.13
CA ILE A 96 -6.59 -1.76 18.17
C ILE A 96 -6.04 -2.27 16.83
N PHE A 97 -6.66 -3.32 16.29
CA PHE A 97 -6.28 -3.88 15.01
C PHE A 97 -6.45 -2.85 13.89
N GLY A 98 -7.60 -2.18 13.80
CA GLY A 98 -7.87 -1.14 12.80
C GLY A 98 -6.90 0.03 12.89
N ILE A 99 -6.58 0.53 14.09
CA ILE A 99 -5.56 1.57 14.29
C ILE A 99 -4.23 1.09 13.70
N GLY A 100 -3.83 -0.15 14.02
CA GLY A 100 -2.60 -0.75 13.52
C GLY A 100 -2.52 -0.76 11.99
N VAL A 101 -3.60 -1.19 11.33
CA VAL A 101 -3.70 -1.17 9.86
C VAL A 101 -3.51 0.26 9.33
N GLY A 102 -4.14 1.28 9.94
CA GLY A 102 -4.08 2.64 9.38
C GLY A 102 -2.71 3.29 9.54
N LEU A 103 -2.00 3.00 10.64
CA LEU A 103 -0.61 3.41 10.82
C LEU A 103 0.31 2.70 9.81
N THR A 104 0.14 1.40 9.60
CA THR A 104 0.95 0.64 8.65
C THR A 104 0.75 1.11 7.21
N PHE A 105 -0.46 1.47 6.83
CA PHE A 105 -0.79 1.86 5.45
C PHE A 105 -0.38 3.30 5.08
N ASP A 106 -0.08 4.19 6.02
CA ASP A 106 0.41 5.54 5.68
C ASP A 106 1.77 5.49 4.97
N GLU A 107 2.62 4.55 5.35
CA GLU A 107 3.92 4.29 4.73
C GLU A 107 3.93 3.08 3.80
N PHE A 108 2.77 2.70 3.24
CA PHE A 108 2.66 1.55 2.33
C PHE A 108 3.71 1.55 1.21
N ALA A 109 4.04 2.72 0.66
CA ALA A 109 5.04 2.87 -0.39
C ALA A 109 6.45 2.43 0.06
N LEU A 110 6.86 2.72 1.30
CA LEU A 110 8.19 2.38 1.85
C LEU A 110 8.37 0.86 2.02
N TRP A 111 7.30 0.15 2.41
CA TRP A 111 7.34 -1.31 2.56
C TRP A 111 7.44 -2.03 1.21
N VAL A 112 6.74 -1.54 0.19
CA VAL A 112 6.72 -2.16 -1.14
C VAL A 112 7.96 -1.78 -1.96
N TYR A 113 8.44 -0.54 -1.82
CA TYR A 113 9.59 -0.02 -2.54
C TYR A 113 10.68 0.37 -1.54
N LEU A 114 11.48 -0.63 -1.14
CA LEU A 114 12.53 -0.54 -0.12
C LEU A 114 13.73 0.39 -0.42
N ARG A 115 13.61 1.34 -1.36
CA ARG A 115 14.66 2.31 -1.72
C ARG A 115 14.17 3.74 -1.54
N ASP A 116 14.67 4.36 -0.49
CA ASP A 116 14.37 5.70 0.07
C ASP A 116 14.68 6.91 -0.83
N VAL A 117 14.86 6.72 -2.15
CA VAL A 117 15.43 7.75 -3.04
C VAL A 117 14.49 8.17 -4.17
N TYR A 118 13.24 7.73 -4.18
CA TYR A 118 12.42 7.94 -5.37
C TYR A 118 10.92 8.03 -5.06
N TRP A 119 10.42 9.26 -4.84
CA TRP A 119 9.60 10.03 -5.79
C TRP A 119 8.56 10.89 -5.04
N ALA A 120 8.32 12.12 -5.52
CA ALA A 120 7.21 13.03 -5.19
C ALA A 120 5.77 12.47 -5.47
N ARG A 121 5.63 11.13 -5.44
CA ARG A 121 4.43 10.34 -5.68
C ARG A 121 4.02 9.48 -4.48
N GLU A 122 4.81 9.43 -3.41
CA GLU A 122 4.59 8.58 -2.21
C GLU A 122 3.21 8.77 -1.58
N GLY A 123 2.74 10.01 -1.43
CA GLY A 123 1.39 10.24 -0.89
C GLY A 123 0.26 9.65 -1.74
N ARG A 124 0.47 9.41 -3.03
CA ARG A 124 -0.57 8.89 -3.93
C ARG A 124 -0.71 7.37 -3.88
N GLN A 125 0.39 6.65 -3.63
CA GLN A 125 0.35 5.19 -3.56
C GLN A 125 -0.29 4.70 -2.26
N SER A 126 0.02 5.32 -1.13
CA SER A 126 -0.65 5.02 0.15
C SER A 126 -2.15 5.30 0.08
N ILE A 127 -2.58 6.40 -0.56
CA ILE A 127 -4.01 6.71 -0.76
C ILE A 127 -4.70 5.64 -1.63
N ASP A 128 -4.07 5.20 -2.71
CA ASP A 128 -4.63 4.15 -3.58
C ASP A 128 -4.74 2.81 -2.82
N ALA A 129 -3.73 2.46 -2.02
CA ALA A 129 -3.76 1.26 -1.18
C ALA A 129 -4.86 1.34 -0.12
N VAL A 130 -4.99 2.47 0.57
CA VAL A 130 -6.04 2.71 1.57
C VAL A 130 -7.42 2.63 0.96
N ALA A 131 -7.62 3.23 -0.22
CA ALA A 131 -8.91 3.17 -0.92
C ALA A 131 -9.30 1.74 -1.32
N ILE A 132 -8.33 0.93 -1.77
CA ILE A 132 -8.55 -0.49 -2.11
C ILE A 132 -8.88 -1.30 -0.86
N THR A 133 -8.10 -1.14 0.21
CA THR A 133 -8.34 -1.82 1.50
C THR A 133 -9.69 -1.44 2.09
N ALA A 134 -10.04 -0.15 2.08
CA ALA A 134 -11.34 0.34 2.54
C ALA A 134 -12.49 -0.22 1.70
N ALA A 135 -12.34 -0.30 0.36
CA ALA A 135 -13.35 -0.88 -0.51
C ALA A 135 -13.56 -2.38 -0.23
N PHE A 136 -12.47 -3.11 0.03
CA PHE A 136 -12.52 -4.52 0.39
C PHE A 136 -13.19 -4.74 1.76
N MET A 137 -12.76 -4.03 2.80
CA MET A 137 -13.38 -4.08 4.13
C MET A 137 -14.85 -3.65 4.08
N GLY A 138 -15.18 -2.63 3.29
CA GLY A 138 -16.54 -2.17 3.07
C GLY A 138 -17.42 -3.22 2.40
N LEU A 139 -16.88 -3.98 1.43
CA LEU A 139 -17.61 -5.10 0.82
C LEU A 139 -17.96 -6.18 1.84
N ILE A 140 -17.01 -6.53 2.71
CA ILE A 140 -17.23 -7.52 3.78
C ILE A 140 -18.25 -6.98 4.80
N PHE A 141 -18.15 -5.70 5.18
CA PHE A 141 -19.11 -5.04 6.08
C PHE A 141 -20.53 -5.03 5.52
N LEU A 142 -20.68 -4.82 4.22
CA LEU A 142 -21.97 -4.93 3.53
C LEU A 142 -22.54 -6.36 3.51
N GLY A 143 -21.79 -7.36 4.01
CA GLY A 143 -22.22 -8.76 4.06
C GLY A 143 -22.57 -9.34 2.71
N ILE A 144 -22.13 -8.68 1.63
CA ILE A 144 -22.36 -9.11 0.26
C ILE A 144 -21.40 -10.26 0.03
N ASN A 145 -21.95 -11.46 -0.13
CA ASN A 145 -21.19 -12.63 -0.52
C ASN A 145 -21.38 -12.85 -2.04
N PRO A 146 -20.54 -12.25 -2.90
CA PRO A 146 -20.62 -12.46 -4.35
C PRO A 146 -20.33 -13.91 -4.75
N LEU A 147 -19.80 -14.71 -3.83
CA LEU A 147 -19.45 -16.11 -4.00
C LEU A 147 -20.56 -17.06 -3.53
N LYS A 148 -21.71 -16.54 -3.06
CA LYS A 148 -22.81 -17.38 -2.61
C LYS A 148 -23.44 -18.12 -3.79
N ILE A 149 -23.20 -19.41 -3.84
CA ILE A 149 -23.86 -20.34 -4.76
C ILE A 149 -25.08 -20.91 -4.03
N ALA A 150 -26.23 -21.00 -4.71
CA ALA A 150 -27.40 -21.66 -4.16
C ALA A 150 -27.07 -23.13 -3.91
N THR A 151 -27.42 -23.64 -2.74
CA THR A 151 -27.22 -25.04 -2.35
C THR A 151 -28.57 -25.64 -2.01
N GLY A 152 -28.88 -26.82 -2.55
CA GLY A 152 -30.16 -27.51 -2.36
C GLY A 152 -30.51 -28.40 -3.56
N ASP A 153 -31.73 -28.94 -3.56
CA ASP A 153 -32.20 -29.89 -4.59
C ASP A 153 -32.51 -29.23 -5.94
N ASP A 154 -32.60 -27.89 -5.97
CA ASP A 154 -32.81 -27.13 -7.21
C ASP A 154 -31.49 -26.97 -7.99
N VAL A 155 -31.27 -27.90 -8.90
CA VAL A 155 -30.12 -27.92 -9.82
C VAL A 155 -30.09 -26.66 -10.69
N LEU A 156 -31.24 -26.16 -11.15
CA LEU A 156 -31.29 -24.99 -12.02
C LEU A 156 -30.85 -23.73 -11.25
N ALA A 157 -31.37 -23.52 -10.04
CA ALA A 157 -30.95 -22.41 -9.19
C ALA A 157 -29.44 -22.47 -8.85
N THR A 158 -28.93 -23.68 -8.61
CA THR A 158 -27.50 -23.91 -8.37
C THR A 158 -26.66 -23.52 -9.59
N LEU A 159 -27.02 -23.99 -10.79
CA LEU A 159 -26.31 -23.68 -12.03
C LEU A 159 -26.37 -22.19 -12.38
N VAL A 160 -27.54 -21.56 -12.23
CA VAL A 160 -27.73 -20.12 -12.51
C VAL A 160 -26.92 -19.26 -11.55
N SER A 161 -26.97 -19.55 -10.25
CA SER A 161 -26.18 -18.80 -9.25
C SER A 161 -24.67 -19.01 -9.41
N ALA A 162 -24.22 -20.23 -9.70
CA ALA A 162 -22.82 -20.51 -10.02
C ALA A 162 -22.37 -19.76 -11.29
N GLY A 163 -23.16 -19.78 -12.36
CA GLY A 163 -22.89 -19.05 -13.59
C GLY A 163 -22.83 -17.54 -13.38
N TYR A 164 -23.74 -16.99 -12.58
CA TYR A 164 -23.73 -15.59 -12.16
C TYR A 164 -22.47 -15.22 -11.38
N THR A 165 -22.09 -16.02 -10.37
CA THR A 165 -20.87 -15.81 -9.57
C THR A 165 -19.62 -15.84 -10.46
N ILE A 166 -19.49 -16.84 -11.33
CA ILE A 166 -18.37 -16.94 -12.27
C ILE A 166 -18.33 -15.70 -13.19
N GLY A 167 -19.48 -15.31 -13.75
CA GLY A 167 -19.59 -14.11 -14.58
C GLY A 167 -19.14 -12.84 -13.85
N ALA A 168 -19.63 -12.62 -12.63
CA ALA A 168 -19.25 -11.47 -11.81
C ALA A 168 -17.74 -11.46 -11.50
N LEU A 169 -17.15 -12.61 -11.17
CA LEU A 169 -15.71 -12.74 -10.93
C LEU A 169 -14.87 -12.48 -12.18
N LEU A 170 -15.31 -12.94 -13.35
CA LEU A 170 -14.64 -12.64 -14.61
C LEU A 170 -14.68 -11.13 -14.92
N VAL A 171 -15.83 -10.50 -14.74
CA VAL A 171 -15.98 -9.04 -14.91
C VAL A 171 -15.09 -8.28 -13.93
N ALA A 172 -15.03 -8.72 -12.67
CA ALA A 172 -14.18 -8.13 -11.64
C ALA A 172 -12.70 -8.27 -12.03
N GLY A 173 -12.28 -9.48 -12.43
CA GLY A 173 -10.91 -9.78 -12.88
C GLY A 173 -10.48 -8.92 -14.06
N VAL A 174 -11.33 -8.78 -15.09
CA VAL A 174 -11.05 -7.88 -16.22
C VAL A 174 -10.96 -6.42 -15.76
N SER A 175 -11.83 -5.99 -14.85
CA SER A 175 -11.81 -4.62 -14.30
C SER A 175 -10.52 -4.35 -13.52
N PHE A 176 -10.06 -5.28 -12.68
CA PHE A 176 -8.80 -5.20 -11.97
C PHE A 176 -7.61 -5.23 -12.92
N GLY A 177 -7.61 -6.14 -13.89
CA GLY A 177 -6.57 -6.22 -14.94
C GLY A 177 -6.44 -4.92 -15.74
N LYS A 178 -7.55 -4.20 -15.95
CA LYS A 178 -7.60 -2.87 -16.57
C LYS A 178 -7.24 -1.71 -15.64
N GLY A 179 -6.91 -1.98 -14.37
CA GLY A 179 -6.59 -0.97 -13.34
C GLY A 179 -7.80 -0.16 -12.86
N ARG A 180 -9.02 -0.69 -13.02
CA ARG A 180 -10.28 -0.04 -12.64
C ARG A 180 -10.88 -0.64 -11.36
N PHE A 181 -10.12 -0.55 -10.27
CA PHE A 181 -10.47 -1.13 -8.96
C PHE A 181 -11.90 -0.82 -8.50
N PHE A 182 -12.35 0.44 -8.58
CA PHE A 182 -13.73 0.81 -8.24
C PHE A 182 -14.81 0.03 -9.01
N HIS A 183 -14.57 -0.27 -10.28
CA HIS A 183 -15.53 -1.05 -11.08
C HIS A 183 -15.43 -2.54 -10.76
N GLY A 184 -14.23 -3.04 -10.43
CA GLY A 184 -14.04 -4.40 -9.97
C GLY A 184 -14.76 -4.66 -8.65
N PHE A 185 -14.56 -3.84 -7.62
CA PHE A 185 -15.31 -3.93 -6.37
C PHE A 185 -16.80 -3.65 -6.57
N GLY A 186 -17.14 -2.63 -7.36
CA GLY A 186 -18.53 -2.27 -7.67
C GLY A 186 -19.30 -3.41 -8.34
N THR A 187 -18.66 -4.22 -9.19
CA THR A 187 -19.33 -5.37 -9.83
C THR A 187 -19.67 -6.49 -8.84
N LEU A 188 -18.93 -6.62 -7.75
CA LEU A 188 -19.19 -7.63 -6.71
C LEU A 188 -20.43 -7.25 -5.89
N VAL A 189 -20.72 -5.96 -5.78
CA VAL A 189 -21.93 -5.42 -5.15
C VAL A 189 -23.10 -5.40 -6.12
N PHE A 190 -22.85 -4.87 -7.32
CA PHE A 190 -23.85 -4.63 -8.34
C PHE A 190 -23.22 -4.86 -9.73
N PRO A 191 -23.35 -6.07 -10.31
CA PRO A 191 -22.64 -6.47 -11.53
C PRO A 191 -22.76 -5.53 -12.74
N PRO A 192 -23.88 -4.82 -12.97
CA PRO A 192 -23.97 -3.88 -14.09
C PRO A 192 -22.88 -2.80 -14.08
N VAL A 193 -22.34 -2.43 -12.92
CA VAL A 193 -21.24 -1.44 -12.79
C VAL A 193 -19.97 -1.92 -13.50
N GLY A 194 -19.66 -3.21 -13.48
CA GLY A 194 -18.46 -3.77 -14.11
C GLY A 194 -18.53 -3.81 -15.64
N LEU A 195 -19.74 -3.84 -16.22
CA LEU A 195 -19.92 -3.85 -17.69
C LEU A 195 -19.30 -2.61 -18.35
N TRP A 196 -19.34 -1.46 -17.66
CA TRP A 196 -18.68 -0.25 -18.14
C TRP A 196 -17.15 -0.40 -18.26
N ALA A 197 -16.53 -1.15 -17.34
CA ALA A 197 -15.10 -1.45 -17.41
C ALA A 197 -14.76 -2.45 -18.52
N LEU A 198 -15.70 -3.32 -18.92
CA LEU A 198 -15.53 -4.21 -20.07
C LEU A 198 -15.47 -3.44 -21.39
N VAL A 199 -16.44 -2.55 -21.61
CA VAL A 199 -16.56 -1.80 -22.87
C VAL A 199 -15.47 -0.74 -23.01
N ARG A 200 -15.06 -0.11 -21.90
CA ARG A 200 -14.08 0.99 -21.94
C ARG A 200 -12.63 0.50 -21.85
N LEU A 201 -11.72 1.29 -22.44
CA LEU A 201 -10.27 1.05 -22.40
C LEU A 201 -9.72 0.99 -20.96
N GLY A 202 -8.76 0.10 -20.73
CA GLY A 202 -8.00 0.02 -19.48
C GLY A 202 -7.00 1.16 -19.33
N LYS A 203 -6.46 1.34 -18.12
CA LYS A 203 -5.38 2.32 -17.87
C LYS A 203 -4.12 1.90 -18.65
N PRO A 204 -3.37 2.84 -19.24
CA PRO A 204 -2.25 2.54 -20.15
C PRO A 204 -1.10 1.75 -19.51
N GLY A 205 -0.89 1.87 -18.19
CA GLY A 205 0.11 1.09 -17.44
C GLY A 205 -0.41 -0.20 -16.80
N SER A 206 -1.66 -0.59 -17.04
CA SER A 206 -2.27 -1.77 -16.40
C SER A 206 -1.77 -3.09 -17.01
N PRO A 207 -1.82 -4.22 -16.28
CA PRO A 207 -1.50 -5.54 -16.84
C PRO A 207 -2.24 -5.84 -18.15
N TRP A 208 -3.52 -5.44 -18.24
CA TRP A 208 -4.32 -5.58 -19.47
C TRP A 208 -3.76 -4.78 -20.64
N ALA A 209 -3.33 -3.54 -20.40
CA ALA A 209 -2.75 -2.70 -21.44
C ALA A 209 -1.41 -3.26 -21.94
N ARG A 210 -0.55 -3.72 -21.04
CA ARG A 210 0.71 -4.40 -21.41
C ARG A 210 0.47 -5.68 -22.21
N TRP A 211 -0.59 -6.41 -21.86
CA TRP A 211 -0.94 -7.64 -22.57
C TRP A 211 -1.59 -7.38 -23.93
N ARG A 212 -2.54 -6.44 -24.04
CA ARG A 212 -3.42 -6.31 -25.22
C ARG A 212 -3.24 -5.05 -26.06
N TYR A 213 -2.66 -3.99 -25.51
CA TYR A 213 -2.39 -2.73 -26.20
C TYR A 213 -0.91 -2.69 -26.59
N GLY A 214 -0.06 -1.93 -25.90
CA GLY A 214 1.40 -1.94 -26.06
C GLY A 214 1.85 -2.08 -27.53
N ASP A 215 2.76 -3.00 -27.79
CA ASP A 215 3.26 -3.28 -29.14
C ASP A 215 2.24 -3.99 -30.04
N ARG A 216 1.22 -4.64 -29.45
CA ARG A 216 0.20 -5.39 -30.19
C ARG A 216 -0.86 -4.51 -30.84
N ASP A 217 -1.15 -3.36 -30.25
CA ASP A 217 -2.15 -2.40 -30.74
C ASP A 217 -1.77 -0.97 -30.29
N PRO A 218 -0.82 -0.33 -30.99
CA PRO A 218 -0.31 0.99 -30.63
C PRO A 218 -1.39 2.09 -30.68
N GLU A 219 -2.39 1.95 -31.57
CA GLU A 219 -3.47 2.91 -31.69
C GLU A 219 -4.40 2.88 -30.46
N ARG A 220 -4.73 1.68 -29.94
CA ARG A 220 -5.46 1.56 -28.68
C ARG A 220 -4.64 2.05 -27.49
N GLN A 221 -3.32 1.84 -27.49
CA GLN A 221 -2.43 2.35 -26.45
C GLN A 221 -2.45 3.88 -26.42
N ARG A 222 -2.28 4.54 -27.57
CA ARG A 222 -2.36 6.01 -27.69
C ARG A 222 -3.70 6.56 -27.20
N ARG A 223 -4.82 5.95 -27.62
CA ARG A 223 -6.16 6.35 -27.15
C ARG A 223 -6.35 6.16 -25.64
N ALA A 224 -5.73 5.13 -25.05
CA ALA A 224 -5.75 4.94 -23.61
C ALA A 224 -4.94 6.04 -22.90
N GLU A 225 -3.77 6.41 -23.43
CA GLU A 225 -2.93 7.49 -22.92
C GLU A 225 -3.60 8.86 -23.01
N GLU A 226 -4.20 9.19 -24.15
CA GLU A 226 -4.99 10.42 -24.33
C GLU A 226 -6.15 10.49 -23.33
N ARG A 227 -6.88 9.38 -23.16
CA ARG A 227 -8.04 9.30 -22.26
C ARG A 227 -7.66 9.42 -20.78
N PHE A 228 -6.58 8.76 -20.38
CA PHE A 228 -6.10 8.74 -19.00
C PHE A 228 -5.01 9.80 -18.75
N GLY A 229 -4.83 10.72 -19.70
CA GLY A 229 -3.87 11.80 -19.59
C GLY A 229 -4.17 12.77 -18.44
N PRO A 230 -3.15 13.52 -18.00
CA PRO A 230 -3.23 14.41 -16.83
C PRO A 230 -4.25 15.54 -16.99
N HIS A 231 -4.65 15.88 -18.22
CA HIS A 231 -5.58 16.97 -18.50
C HIS A 231 -7.06 16.64 -18.24
N ARG A 232 -7.40 15.41 -17.85
CA ARG A 232 -8.79 15.03 -17.58
C ARG A 232 -9.32 15.71 -16.32
N ARG A 233 -10.50 16.33 -16.37
CA ARG A 233 -11.16 16.97 -15.21
C ARG A 233 -11.21 16.09 -13.96
N SER A 234 -11.54 14.80 -14.12
CA SER A 234 -11.56 13.87 -12.98
C SER A 234 -10.17 13.54 -12.46
N ALA A 235 -9.13 13.53 -13.31
CA ALA A 235 -7.75 13.34 -12.86
C ALA A 235 -7.32 14.55 -12.03
N VAL A 236 -7.61 15.76 -12.50
CA VAL A 236 -7.37 17.00 -11.74
C VAL A 236 -8.12 17.00 -10.41
N LEU A 237 -9.39 16.58 -10.36
CA LEU A 237 -10.15 16.51 -9.11
C LEU A 237 -9.58 15.48 -8.15
N VAL A 238 -9.27 14.27 -8.64
CA VAL A 238 -8.67 13.21 -7.84
C VAL A 238 -7.30 13.64 -7.34
N ASP A 239 -6.50 14.31 -8.15
CA ASP A 239 -5.19 14.82 -7.75
C ASP A 239 -5.30 15.97 -6.75
N ARG A 240 -6.35 16.81 -6.83
CA ARG A 240 -6.66 17.79 -5.78
C ARG A 240 -7.06 17.15 -4.46
N LEU A 241 -7.93 16.13 -4.48
CA LEU A 241 -8.30 15.37 -3.29
C LEU A 241 -7.07 14.66 -2.71
N ARG A 242 -6.26 14.03 -3.57
CA ARG A 242 -4.99 13.41 -3.17
C ARG A 242 -3.98 14.42 -2.66
N ALA A 243 -3.93 15.65 -3.17
CA ALA A 243 -3.07 16.70 -2.64
C ALA A 243 -3.59 17.24 -1.30
N ALA A 244 -4.91 17.31 -1.12
CA ALA A 244 -5.53 17.69 0.15
C ALA A 244 -5.20 16.68 1.25
N VAL A 245 -5.31 15.38 0.95
CA VAL A 245 -5.01 14.27 1.87
C VAL A 245 -3.49 14.00 1.97
N GLY A 246 -2.79 14.06 0.85
CA GLY A 246 -1.40 13.66 0.69
C GLY A 246 -0.35 14.75 0.97
N GLY A 247 -0.76 16.03 0.95
CA GLY A 247 0.14 17.18 0.87
C GLY A 247 0.54 17.46 -0.57
N PHE A 248 0.78 18.74 -0.91
CA PHE A 248 1.49 19.07 -2.14
C PHE A 248 2.89 18.43 -2.06
N PRO A 249 3.41 17.83 -3.15
CA PRO A 249 4.83 17.55 -3.17
C PRO A 249 5.52 18.87 -2.90
N VAL A 250 6.26 18.95 -1.79
CA VAL A 250 7.30 19.97 -1.66
C VAL A 250 8.13 19.75 -2.92
N GLU A 251 8.10 20.72 -3.85
CA GLU A 251 9.00 20.71 -4.98
C GLU A 251 10.35 20.35 -4.40
N ALA A 252 10.92 19.22 -4.83
CA ALA A 252 12.24 18.81 -4.41
C ALA A 252 13.08 20.07 -4.55
N ARG A 253 13.50 20.63 -3.40
CA ARG A 253 14.33 21.84 -3.34
C ARG A 253 15.34 21.66 -4.46
N PRO A 254 15.43 22.56 -5.45
CA PRO A 254 16.19 22.33 -6.67
C PRO A 254 17.51 21.70 -6.26
N ARG A 255 17.73 20.45 -6.70
CA ARG A 255 18.88 19.64 -6.26
C ARG A 255 20.09 20.55 -6.35
N ASP A 256 20.67 20.86 -5.19
CA ASP A 256 21.80 21.77 -5.16
C ASP A 256 22.92 21.01 -5.85
N ALA A 257 23.23 21.38 -7.10
CA ALA A 257 24.22 20.68 -7.91
C ALA A 257 25.55 20.52 -7.16
N ARG A 258 25.85 21.47 -6.27
CA ARG A 258 27.01 21.46 -5.38
C ARG A 258 26.99 20.31 -4.36
N ALA A 259 25.81 19.93 -3.86
CA ALA A 259 25.67 18.82 -2.92
C ALA A 259 25.78 17.47 -3.62
N ASP A 260 25.25 17.35 -4.85
CA ASP A 260 25.41 16.16 -5.68
C ASP A 260 26.87 15.96 -6.11
N ASP A 261 27.56 17.05 -6.47
CA ASP A 261 28.98 17.05 -6.81
C ASP A 261 29.85 16.65 -5.60
N ALA A 262 29.54 17.17 -4.40
CA ALA A 262 30.23 16.80 -3.17
C ALA A 262 30.05 15.31 -2.83
N ALA A 263 28.83 14.80 -2.91
CA ALA A 263 28.53 13.38 -2.66
C ALA A 263 29.13 12.46 -3.73
N ALA A 264 29.28 12.92 -4.98
CA ALA A 264 29.97 12.18 -6.03
C ALA A 264 31.49 12.16 -5.81
N LEU A 265 32.07 13.27 -5.32
CA LEU A 265 33.48 13.35 -4.96
C LEU A 265 33.82 12.42 -3.80
N GLU A 266 32.97 12.41 -2.77
CA GLU A 266 33.15 11.57 -1.58
C GLU A 266 33.11 10.07 -1.93
N ARG A 267 32.20 9.67 -2.82
CA ARG A 267 32.17 8.29 -3.36
C ARG A 267 33.43 7.94 -4.12
N ARG A 268 33.92 8.82 -4.99
CA ARG A 268 35.17 8.58 -5.74
C ARG A 268 36.38 8.47 -4.82
N GLN A 269 36.43 9.28 -3.77
CA GLN A 269 37.49 9.22 -2.76
C GLN A 269 37.42 7.91 -1.96
N HIS A 270 36.21 7.48 -1.60
CA HIS A 270 36.00 6.20 -0.93
C HIS A 270 36.42 5.02 -1.80
N ASP A 271 35.97 4.97 -3.05
CA ASP A 271 36.31 3.92 -4.00
C ASP A 271 37.83 3.85 -4.24
N ALA A 272 38.49 5.01 -4.42
CA ALA A 272 39.95 5.08 -4.56
C ALA A 272 40.70 4.61 -3.30
N SER A 273 40.18 4.92 -2.10
CA SER A 273 40.77 4.47 -0.84
C SER A 273 40.65 2.95 -0.65
N VAL A 274 39.53 2.37 -1.10
CA VAL A 274 39.30 0.93 -1.07
C VAL A 274 40.23 0.23 -2.06
N GLU A 275 40.36 0.75 -3.28
CA GLU A 275 41.25 0.21 -4.30
C GLU A 275 42.72 0.23 -3.83
N ALA A 276 43.18 1.34 -3.27
CA ALA A 276 44.52 1.45 -2.69
C ALA A 276 44.74 0.47 -1.52
N ALA A 277 43.75 0.26 -0.65
CA ALA A 277 43.84 -0.71 0.44
C ALA A 277 43.96 -2.15 -0.08
N LEU A 278 43.20 -2.50 -1.13
CA LEU A 278 43.27 -3.80 -1.78
C LEU A 278 44.64 -4.04 -2.44
N GLU A 279 45.22 -3.03 -3.08
CA GLU A 279 46.57 -3.14 -3.66
C GLU A 279 47.64 -3.38 -2.59
N VAL A 280 47.59 -2.65 -1.47
CA VAL A 280 48.52 -2.83 -0.35
C VAL A 280 48.39 -4.25 0.23
N GLN A 281 47.15 -4.72 0.41
CA GLN A 281 46.89 -6.07 0.91
C GLN A 281 47.41 -7.14 -0.06
N ALA A 282 47.21 -6.95 -1.37
CA ALA A 282 47.70 -7.87 -2.40
C ALA A 282 49.24 -7.94 -2.42
N ARG A 283 49.93 -6.79 -2.29
CA ARG A 283 51.41 -6.74 -2.20
C ARG A 283 51.91 -7.47 -0.96
N ALA A 284 51.33 -7.19 0.20
CA ALA A 284 51.70 -7.86 1.46
C ALA A 284 51.50 -9.39 1.38
N MET A 285 50.40 -9.86 0.78
CA MET A 285 50.19 -11.28 0.55
C MET A 285 51.23 -11.90 -0.39
N SER A 286 51.60 -11.20 -1.46
CA SER A 286 52.61 -11.67 -2.41
C SER A 286 54.00 -11.80 -1.78
N GLU A 287 54.38 -10.84 -0.92
CA GLU A 287 55.64 -10.85 -0.19
C GLU A 287 55.68 -11.99 0.84
N ALA A 288 54.58 -12.19 1.59
CA ALA A 288 54.44 -13.31 2.52
C ALA A 288 54.54 -14.67 1.81
N GLN A 289 53.93 -14.82 0.63
CA GLN A 289 54.05 -16.03 -0.18
C GLN A 289 55.49 -16.24 -0.71
N ALA A 290 56.19 -15.17 -1.07
CA ALA A 290 57.58 -15.24 -1.52
C ALA A 290 58.52 -15.65 -0.37
N GLN A 291 58.32 -15.12 0.84
CA GLN A 291 59.06 -15.51 2.04
C GLN A 291 58.83 -16.98 2.39
N ALA A 292 57.57 -17.44 2.43
CA ALA A 292 57.23 -18.84 2.71
C ALA A 292 57.83 -19.82 1.68
N ARG A 293 57.88 -19.43 0.39
CA ARG A 293 58.54 -20.23 -0.66
C ARG A 293 60.07 -20.24 -0.54
N GLY A 294 60.66 -19.15 -0.05
CA GLY A 294 62.10 -19.04 0.21
C GLY A 294 62.55 -19.95 1.36
N GLU A 295 61.78 -19.99 2.45
CA GLU A 295 62.04 -20.85 3.62
C GLU A 295 61.95 -22.34 3.27
N HIS A 296 60.96 -22.75 2.48
CA HIS A 296 60.85 -24.14 2.00
C HIS A 296 62.01 -24.58 1.10
N ARG A 297 62.63 -23.67 0.33
CA ARG A 297 63.81 -23.98 -0.50
C ARG A 297 65.10 -24.05 0.32
N GLY A 298 65.17 -23.37 1.46
CA GLY A 298 66.30 -23.45 2.40
C GLY A 298 66.31 -24.74 3.23
N ALA A 299 65.13 -25.26 3.57
CA ALA A 299 64.99 -26.47 4.39
C ALA A 299 65.29 -27.80 3.66
N GLY A 300 65.27 -27.81 2.32
CA GLY A 300 65.57 -29.00 1.49
C GLY A 300 67.05 -29.20 1.12
N ARG A 301 67.95 -28.35 1.64
CA ARG A 301 69.41 -28.45 1.46
C ARG A 301 70.10 -28.62 2.82
N ARG A 302 69.78 -29.71 3.51
CA ARG A 302 70.61 -30.28 4.58
C ARG A 302 70.54 -31.79 4.51
#